data_AF-A0A831T1I3-F1
#
_entry.id   AF-A0A831T1I3-F1
#
_cell.length_a   1.000
_cell.length_b   1.000
_cell.length_c   1.000
_cell.angle_alpha   90.00
_cell.angle_beta   90.00
_cell.angle_gamma   90.00
#
_symmetry.space_group_name_H-M   'P 1'
#
loop_
_entity.id
_entity.type
_entity.pdbx_description
1 polymer ?
#
loop_
_entity_poly.entity_id
_entity_poly.type
_entity_poly.pdbx_seq_one_letter_code
_entity_poly.pdbx_strand_id
1 'polypeptide(L)'
;MIKDVINATVAAARSLLRNWRALIIFFGLYILLLVVSYLFLVTREASIWQVLLTFLLAIAAPVIFFIIQAMGVSYSQRGDGAGALLRRSLGNCWKLILISLPIILIAWLFIYLLGRIQPDVTTAVSEAARAVPTPPRPPARAPQQSIQWQAVLITTLRFLLLYIALPLAAIHLWIATSREGIIAALKGAGRILARAFAPRAVLIYVAGLIIFALIPYLLIFTRTPSKNAWLEIALLGARLALALVFILFGWVVTLGALSGIATESK
;
A
#
# COMPACT_ATOMS: atom_id res chain seq x y z
N MET A 1 15.30 20.19 0.88
CA MET A 1 14.14 19.28 0.82
C MET A 1 14.42 18.01 0.02
N ILE A 2 14.65 18.04 -1.31
CA ILE A 2 14.89 16.81 -2.10
C ILE A 2 16.13 16.05 -1.62
N LYS A 3 17.24 16.75 -1.36
CA LYS A 3 18.46 16.16 -0.78
C LYS A 3 18.17 15.44 0.54
N ASP A 4 17.34 16.03 1.40
CA ASP A 4 16.97 15.45 2.70
C ASP A 4 16.10 14.20 2.55
N VAL A 5 15.20 14.19 1.57
CA VAL A 5 14.40 13.00 1.22
C VAL A 5 15.31 11.87 0.74
N ILE A 6 16.22 12.15 -0.20
CA ILE A 6 17.17 11.16 -0.71
C ILE A 6 18.05 10.63 0.43
N ASN A 7 18.58 11.52 1.27
CA ASN A 7 19.44 11.14 2.39
C ASN A 7 18.69 10.26 3.39
N ALA A 8 17.43 10.60 3.74
CA ALA A 8 16.60 9.79 4.63
C ALA A 8 16.32 8.39 4.05
N THR A 9 15.98 8.31 2.76
CA THR A 9 15.74 7.04 2.06
C THR A 9 17.01 6.19 1.96
N VAL A 10 18.14 6.77 1.60
CA VAL A 10 19.44 6.07 1.52
C VAL A 10 19.90 5.61 2.90
N ALA A 11 19.71 6.42 3.94
CA ALA A 11 20.04 6.04 5.32
C ALA A 11 19.18 4.86 5.78
N ALA A 12 17.87 4.89 5.51
CA ALA A 12 16.95 3.78 5.83
C ALA A 12 17.31 2.50 5.07
N ALA A 13 17.66 2.61 3.78
CA ALA A 13 18.11 1.50 2.95
C ALA A 13 19.43 0.90 3.46
N ARG A 14 20.43 1.73 3.76
CA ARG A 14 21.71 1.29 4.31
C ARG A 14 21.54 0.62 5.67
N SER A 15 20.68 1.16 6.53
CA SER A 15 20.38 0.56 7.83
C SER A 15 19.75 -0.84 7.68
N LEU A 16 18.80 -0.98 6.75
CA LEU A 16 18.17 -2.28 6.46
C LEU A 16 19.19 -3.30 5.93
N LEU A 17 20.05 -2.90 4.99
CA LEU A 17 21.08 -3.78 4.41
C LEU A 17 22.16 -4.17 5.43
N ARG A 18 22.54 -3.25 6.33
CA ARG A 18 23.48 -3.54 7.42
C ARG A 18 22.93 -4.60 8.38
N ASN A 19 21.61 -4.66 8.56
CA ASN A 19 20.94 -5.70 9.33
C ASN A 19 20.34 -6.78 8.42
N TRP A 20 21.21 -7.45 7.64
CA TRP A 20 20.82 -8.50 6.69
C TRP A 20 19.97 -9.63 7.33
N ARG A 21 20.18 -9.92 8.61
CA ARG A 21 19.37 -10.90 9.36
C ARG A 21 17.91 -10.45 9.46
N ALA A 22 17.66 -9.17 9.78
CA ALA A 22 16.31 -8.63 9.78
C ALA A 22 15.69 -8.66 8.38
N LEU A 23 16.48 -8.37 7.33
CA LEU A 23 16.03 -8.46 5.93
C LEU A 23 15.58 -9.88 5.56
N ILE A 24 16.31 -10.92 6.00
CA ILE A 24 15.88 -12.32 5.79
C ILE A 24 14.56 -12.61 6.49
N ILE A 25 14.37 -12.13 7.73
CA ILE A 25 13.09 -12.31 8.44
C ILE A 25 11.96 -11.57 7.70
N PHE A 26 12.18 -10.34 7.24
CA PHE A 26 11.20 -9.61 6.42
C PHE A 26 10.83 -10.42 5.18
N PHE A 27 11.82 -10.96 4.46
CA PHE A 27 11.59 -11.74 3.27
C PHE A 27 10.82 -13.04 3.56
N GLY A 28 11.21 -13.78 4.61
CA GLY A 28 10.52 -14.99 5.05
C GLY A 28 9.06 -14.73 5.42
N LEU A 29 8.78 -13.68 6.19
CA LEU A 29 7.40 -13.28 6.53
C LEU A 29 6.61 -12.84 5.29
N TYR A 30 7.25 -12.15 4.34
CA TYR A 30 6.62 -11.71 3.11
C TYR A 30 6.26 -12.89 2.19
N ILE A 31 7.18 -13.84 2.01
CA ILE A 31 6.88 -15.09 1.28
C ILE A 31 5.75 -15.86 1.97
N LEU A 32 5.78 -15.95 3.31
CA LEU A 32 4.71 -16.58 4.07
C LEU A 32 3.36 -15.87 3.84
N LEU A 33 3.33 -14.53 3.84
CA LEU A 33 2.13 -13.76 3.52
C LEU A 33 1.60 -14.07 2.12
N LEU A 34 2.48 -14.15 1.11
CA LEU A 34 2.10 -14.48 -0.26
C LEU A 34 1.54 -15.90 -0.37
N VAL A 35 2.18 -16.88 0.28
CA VAL A 35 1.70 -18.27 0.31
C VAL A 35 0.32 -18.37 0.97
N VAL A 36 0.15 -17.74 2.14
CA VAL A 36 -1.15 -17.72 2.85
C VAL A 36 -2.23 -17.06 1.99
N SER A 37 -1.90 -15.94 1.33
CA SER A 37 -2.83 -15.23 0.44
C SER A 37 -3.18 -16.06 -0.79
N TYR A 38 -2.21 -16.74 -1.40
CA TYR A 38 -2.42 -17.62 -2.55
C TYR A 38 -3.33 -18.81 -2.17
N LEU A 39 -3.03 -19.48 -1.05
CA LEU A 39 -3.85 -20.58 -0.56
C LEU A 39 -5.28 -20.15 -0.25
N PHE A 40 -5.47 -18.95 0.33
CA PHE A 40 -6.78 -18.39 0.59
C PHE A 40 -7.58 -18.19 -0.71
N LEU A 41 -6.95 -17.69 -1.78
CA LEU A 41 -7.61 -17.43 -3.06
C LEU A 41 -7.90 -18.69 -3.88
N VAL A 42 -7.05 -19.72 -3.77
CA VAL A 42 -7.17 -20.97 -4.56
C VAL A 42 -8.10 -21.99 -3.89
N THR A 43 -8.29 -21.92 -2.58
CA THR A 43 -9.21 -22.82 -1.87
C THR A 43 -10.65 -22.49 -2.28
N ARG A 44 -11.25 -23.35 -3.12
CA ARG A 44 -12.67 -23.31 -3.51
C ARG A 44 -13.44 -24.34 -2.67
N GLU A 45 -14.56 -23.96 -2.08
CA GLU A 45 -15.19 -24.74 -1.01
C GLU A 45 -16.09 -25.88 -1.50
N ALA A 46 -15.89 -27.08 -0.93
CA ALA A 46 -16.88 -28.17 -0.90
C ALA A 46 -16.90 -28.96 0.44
N SER A 47 -15.99 -28.72 1.40
CA SER A 47 -15.89 -29.51 2.66
C SER A 47 -15.62 -28.66 3.92
N ILE A 48 -16.04 -29.15 5.09
CA ILE A 48 -15.89 -28.48 6.40
C ILE A 48 -14.42 -28.14 6.71
N TRP A 49 -13.48 -29.03 6.39
CA TRP A 49 -12.05 -28.78 6.61
C TRP A 49 -11.51 -27.63 5.76
N GLN A 50 -12.00 -27.48 4.52
CA GLN A 50 -11.64 -26.36 3.65
C GLN A 50 -12.22 -25.04 4.18
N VAL A 51 -13.43 -25.06 4.73
CA VAL A 51 -14.04 -23.88 5.38
C VAL A 51 -13.18 -23.43 6.57
N LEU A 52 -12.81 -24.36 7.47
CA LEU A 52 -11.97 -24.05 8.63
C LEU A 52 -10.59 -23.52 8.22
N LEU A 53 -9.96 -24.14 7.21
CA LEU A 53 -8.69 -23.67 6.66
C LEU A 53 -8.82 -22.26 6.08
N THR A 54 -9.90 -21.98 5.35
CA THR A 54 -10.17 -20.66 4.75
C THR A 54 -10.33 -19.58 5.83
N PHE A 55 -11.05 -19.87 6.92
CA PHE A 55 -11.14 -18.97 8.08
C PHE A 55 -9.78 -18.74 8.73
N LEU A 56 -8.97 -19.79 8.92
CA LEU A 56 -7.63 -19.66 9.48
C LEU A 56 -6.73 -18.79 8.60
N LEU A 57 -6.74 -19.01 7.28
CA LEU A 57 -5.96 -18.23 6.32
C LEU A 57 -6.42 -16.76 6.25
N ALA A 58 -7.74 -16.51 6.34
CA ALA A 58 -8.32 -15.17 6.37
C ALA A 58 -7.86 -14.36 7.59
N ILE A 59 -7.58 -15.01 8.72
CA ILE A 59 -7.01 -14.37 9.93
C ILE A 59 -5.49 -14.31 9.85
N ALA A 60 -4.83 -15.35 9.35
CA ALA A 60 -3.38 -15.42 9.26
C ALA A 60 -2.80 -14.33 8.35
N ALA A 61 -3.40 -14.08 7.18
CA ALA A 61 -2.95 -13.05 6.25
C ALA A 61 -2.81 -11.65 6.89
N PRO A 62 -3.87 -11.06 7.50
CA PRO A 62 -3.74 -9.76 8.15
C PRO A 62 -2.79 -9.80 9.35
N VAL A 63 -2.76 -10.87 10.14
CA VAL A 63 -1.83 -10.98 11.27
C VAL A 63 -0.38 -10.93 10.79
N ILE A 64 -0.01 -11.71 9.78
CA ILE A 64 1.34 -11.70 9.18
C ILE A 64 1.66 -10.32 8.59
N PHE A 65 0.70 -9.73 7.86
CA PHE A 65 0.85 -8.37 7.32
C PHE A 65 1.18 -7.36 8.44
N PHE A 66 0.44 -7.36 9.55
CA PHE A 66 0.69 -6.45 10.67
C PHE A 66 1.96 -6.75 11.45
N ILE A 67 2.43 -8.00 11.48
CA ILE A 67 3.76 -8.33 12.00
C ILE A 67 4.84 -7.66 11.14
N ILE A 68 4.73 -7.74 9.81
CA ILE A 68 5.64 -7.06 8.87
C ILE A 68 5.59 -5.54 9.10
N GLN A 69 4.40 -4.94 9.24
CA GLN A 69 4.27 -3.50 9.52
C GLN A 69 4.90 -3.09 10.86
N ALA A 70 4.65 -3.85 11.92
CA ALA A 70 5.22 -3.58 13.24
C ALA A 70 6.75 -3.67 13.22
N MET A 71 7.29 -4.63 12.45
CA MET A 71 8.72 -4.80 12.26
C MET A 71 9.31 -3.65 11.42
N GLY A 72 8.63 -3.25 10.34
CA GLY A 72 9.01 -2.15 9.46
C GLY A 72 9.05 -0.79 10.15
N VAL A 73 8.17 -0.58 11.13
CA VAL A 73 8.17 0.65 11.93
C VAL A 73 9.24 0.61 13.05
N SER A 74 9.58 -0.57 13.55
CA SER A 74 10.48 -0.74 14.71
C SER A 74 11.95 -0.85 14.33
N TYR A 75 12.30 -1.36 13.14
CA TYR A 75 13.70 -1.65 12.78
C TYR A 75 14.59 -0.40 12.68
N SER A 76 14.01 0.75 12.36
CA SER A 76 14.72 2.04 12.29
C SER A 76 14.97 2.66 13.66
N GLN A 77 14.22 2.25 14.68
CA GLN A 77 14.22 2.92 15.99
C GLN A 77 15.34 2.44 16.90
N ARG A 78 15.81 1.20 16.72
CA ARG A 78 16.83 0.59 17.58
C ARG A 78 17.67 -0.41 16.79
N GLY A 79 18.97 -0.45 17.07
CA GLY A 79 19.91 -1.45 16.55
C GLY A 79 19.72 -2.85 17.16
N ASP A 80 18.48 -3.21 17.49
CA ASP A 80 18.14 -4.47 18.14
C ASP A 80 18.45 -5.65 17.19
N GLY A 81 18.90 -6.77 17.75
CA GLY A 81 19.09 -8.01 17.00
C GLY A 81 17.78 -8.51 16.36
N ALA A 82 17.90 -9.20 15.23
CA ALA A 82 16.75 -9.63 14.42
C ALA A 82 15.68 -10.43 15.21
N GLY A 83 16.09 -11.29 16.15
CA GLY A 83 15.17 -12.04 17.00
C GLY A 83 14.41 -11.18 18.02
N ALA A 84 15.08 -10.20 18.63
CA ALA A 84 14.45 -9.25 19.54
C ALA A 84 13.43 -8.37 18.78
N LEU A 85 13.80 -7.95 17.57
CA LEU A 85 12.92 -7.21 16.67
C LEU A 85 11.65 -8.01 16.33
N LEU A 86 11.76 -9.29 15.99
CA LEU A 86 10.62 -10.16 15.70
C LEU A 86 9.71 -10.34 16.93
N ARG A 87 10.29 -10.68 18.09
CA ARG A 87 9.53 -10.86 19.34
C ARG A 87 8.75 -9.60 19.73
N ARG A 88 9.38 -8.43 19.58
CA ARG A 88 8.73 -7.14 19.83
C ARG A 88 7.62 -6.85 18.82
N SER A 89 7.84 -7.21 17.56
CA SER A 89 6.85 -7.01 16.49
C SER A 89 5.60 -7.86 16.71
N LEU A 90 5.75 -9.10 17.19
CA LEU A 90 4.63 -9.95 17.63
C LEU A 90 3.84 -9.31 18.77
N GLY A 91 4.52 -8.71 19.76
CA GLY A 91 3.84 -8.02 20.86
C GLY A 91 3.20 -6.68 20.49
N ASN A 92 3.60 -6.06 19.38
CA ASN A 92 3.07 -4.78 18.92
C ASN A 92 2.08 -4.90 17.75
N CYS A 93 2.01 -6.04 17.06
CA CYS A 93 1.13 -6.19 15.89
C CYS A 93 -0.34 -5.97 16.24
N TRP A 94 -0.80 -6.43 17.41
CA TRP A 94 -2.18 -6.22 17.86
C TRP A 94 -2.53 -4.74 18.03
N LYS A 95 -1.55 -3.91 18.45
CA LYS A 95 -1.74 -2.46 18.56
C LYS A 95 -1.92 -1.83 17.19
N LEU A 96 -1.17 -2.31 16.20
CA LEU A 96 -1.30 -1.85 14.82
C LEU A 96 -2.61 -2.31 14.18
N ILE A 97 -3.08 -3.52 14.48
CA ILE A 97 -4.41 -3.99 14.06
C ILE A 97 -5.46 -3.03 14.61
N LEU A 98 -5.45 -2.77 15.93
CA LEU A 98 -6.47 -1.97 16.59
C LEU A 98 -6.49 -0.52 16.09
N ILE A 99 -5.33 0.12 15.91
CA ILE A 99 -5.26 1.50 15.38
C ILE A 99 -5.62 1.58 13.89
N SER A 100 -5.54 0.46 13.14
CA SER A 100 -5.92 0.44 11.73
C SER A 100 -7.42 0.29 11.51
N LEU A 101 -8.17 -0.27 12.46
CA LEU A 101 -9.63 -0.39 12.36
C LEU A 101 -10.34 0.94 12.04
N PRO A 102 -10.09 2.06 12.72
CA PRO A 102 -10.73 3.34 12.36
C PRO A 102 -10.34 3.81 10.96
N ILE A 103 -9.11 3.54 10.51
CA ILE A 103 -8.65 3.91 9.15
C ILE A 103 -9.36 3.07 8.10
N ILE A 104 -9.50 1.76 8.34
CA ILE A 104 -10.24 0.85 7.48
C ILE A 104 -11.71 1.25 7.40
N LEU A 105 -12.32 1.64 8.53
CA LEU A 105 -13.69 2.14 8.57
C LEU A 105 -13.86 3.42 7.74
N ILE A 106 -12.92 4.36 7.84
CA ILE A 106 -12.91 5.58 7.02
C ILE A 106 -12.74 5.23 5.53
N ALA A 107 -11.84 4.30 5.19
CA ALA A 107 -11.64 3.85 3.81
C ALA A 107 -12.91 3.23 3.23
N TRP A 108 -13.58 2.37 4.01
CA TRP A 108 -14.85 1.76 3.63
C TRP A 108 -15.95 2.79 3.44
N LEU A 109 -16.12 3.72 4.40
CA LEU A 109 -17.10 4.80 4.31
C LEU A 109 -16.85 5.66 3.07
N PHE A 110 -15.59 5.97 2.76
CA PHE A 110 -15.23 6.76 1.60
C PHE A 110 -15.56 6.04 0.28
N ILE A 111 -15.24 4.74 0.18
CA ILE A 111 -15.61 3.91 -0.98
C ILE A 111 -17.14 3.87 -1.14
N TYR A 112 -17.86 3.69 -0.05
CA TYR A 112 -19.32 3.66 -0.04
C TYR A 112 -19.92 4.99 -0.53
N LEU A 113 -19.46 6.13 0.01
CA LEU A 113 -19.95 7.45 -0.38
C LEU A 113 -19.65 7.76 -1.84
N LEU A 114 -18.43 7.47 -2.32
CA LEU A 114 -18.10 7.65 -3.74
C LEU A 114 -18.94 6.74 -4.65
N GLY A 115 -19.14 5.48 -4.25
CA GLY A 115 -19.99 4.54 -4.98
C GLY A 115 -21.45 4.98 -5.02
N ARG A 116 -21.92 5.70 -3.99
CA ARG A 116 -23.28 6.25 -3.95
C ARG A 116 -23.45 7.46 -4.87
N ILE A 117 -22.44 8.32 -4.98
CA ILE A 117 -22.51 9.56 -5.80
C ILE A 117 -22.34 9.25 -7.31
N GLN A 118 -21.56 8.22 -7.66
CA GLN A 118 -21.24 7.89 -9.05
C GLN A 118 -22.45 7.60 -9.97
N PRO A 119 -23.48 6.81 -9.56
CA PRO A 119 -24.65 6.58 -10.41
C PRO A 119 -25.44 7.86 -10.66
N ASP A 120 -25.68 8.69 -9.62
CA ASP A 120 -26.47 9.92 -9.75
C ASP A 120 -25.83 10.93 -10.71
N VAL A 121 -24.50 11.01 -10.72
CA VAL A 121 -23.77 11.91 -11.63
C VAL A 121 -23.81 11.38 -13.07
N THR A 122 -23.68 10.07 -13.26
CA THR A 122 -23.68 9.47 -14.61
C THR A 122 -25.07 9.49 -15.26
N THR A 123 -26.15 9.33 -14.47
CA THR A 123 -27.52 9.48 -14.95
C THR A 123 -27.84 10.93 -15.31
N ALA A 124 -27.52 11.88 -14.43
CA ALA A 124 -27.77 13.30 -14.69
C ALA A 124 -27.06 13.82 -15.96
N VAL A 125 -25.80 13.41 -16.19
CA VAL A 125 -25.06 13.77 -17.41
C VAL A 125 -25.67 13.13 -18.66
N SER A 126 -26.10 11.87 -18.57
CA SER A 126 -26.77 11.17 -19.67
C SER A 126 -28.12 11.81 -20.02
N GLU A 127 -28.90 12.23 -19.02
CA GLU A 127 -30.17 12.93 -19.21
C GLU A 127 -29.97 14.33 -19.79
N ALA A 128 -29.01 15.10 -19.27
CA ALA A 128 -28.65 16.40 -19.83
C ALA A 128 -28.19 16.29 -21.29
N ALA A 129 -27.40 15.27 -21.63
CA ALA A 129 -26.97 15.03 -23.00
C ALA A 129 -28.13 14.66 -23.94
N ARG A 130 -29.17 13.96 -23.43
CA ARG A 130 -30.39 13.65 -24.19
C ARG A 130 -31.31 14.86 -24.37
N ALA A 131 -31.27 15.81 -23.45
CA ALA A 131 -32.09 17.02 -23.49
C ALA A 131 -31.58 18.06 -24.51
N VAL A 132 -30.32 17.96 -24.97
CA VAL A 132 -29.79 18.84 -26.02
C VAL A 132 -30.39 18.45 -27.37
N PRO A 133 -31.13 19.33 -28.06
CA PRO A 133 -31.69 19.04 -29.37
C PRO A 133 -30.58 18.68 -30.35
N THR A 134 -30.62 17.47 -30.89
CA THR A 134 -29.61 17.00 -31.85
C THR A 134 -29.70 17.85 -33.13
N PRO A 135 -28.68 18.63 -33.51
CA PRO A 135 -28.69 19.29 -34.80
C PRO A 135 -28.69 18.24 -35.94
N PRO A 136 -29.25 18.56 -37.11
CA PRO A 136 -29.29 17.65 -38.25
C PRO A 136 -27.88 17.15 -38.56
N ARG A 137 -27.71 15.82 -38.49
CA ARG A 137 -26.42 15.13 -38.43
C ARG A 137 -25.76 15.15 -39.82
N PRO A 138 -24.58 15.76 -40.01
CA PRO A 138 -23.80 15.56 -41.22
C PRO A 138 -23.28 14.11 -41.29
N PRO A 139 -23.06 13.55 -42.49
CA PRO A 139 -22.71 12.15 -42.67
C PRO A 139 -21.37 11.78 -42.00
N ALA A 140 -21.43 10.71 -41.20
CA ALA A 140 -20.34 9.83 -40.76
C ALA A 140 -19.03 10.47 -40.25
N ARG A 141 -19.08 11.18 -39.12
CA ARG A 141 -17.92 11.26 -38.20
C ARG A 141 -18.08 10.25 -37.08
N ALA A 142 -17.00 9.50 -36.80
CA ALA A 142 -16.94 8.61 -35.65
C ALA A 142 -17.35 9.37 -34.37
N PRO A 143 -18.14 8.75 -33.48
CA PRO A 143 -18.62 9.43 -32.27
C PRO A 143 -17.41 9.89 -31.46
N GLN A 144 -17.22 11.22 -31.37
CA GLN A 144 -16.29 11.80 -30.41
C GLN A 144 -16.82 11.49 -29.02
N GLN A 145 -16.19 10.54 -28.34
CA GLN A 145 -16.44 10.30 -26.93
C GLN A 145 -15.97 11.55 -26.16
N SER A 146 -16.91 12.36 -25.69
CA SER A 146 -16.61 13.51 -24.84
C SER A 146 -15.93 13.00 -23.55
N ILE A 147 -14.75 13.52 -23.25
CA ILE A 147 -14.03 13.20 -22.00
C ILE A 147 -14.93 13.59 -20.82
N GLN A 148 -15.36 12.60 -20.04
CA GLN A 148 -16.18 12.81 -18.85
C GLN A 148 -15.28 13.28 -17.70
N TRP A 149 -14.93 14.57 -17.68
CA TRP A 149 -14.04 15.16 -16.67
C TRP A 149 -14.47 14.88 -15.23
N GLN A 150 -15.76 14.77 -14.96
CA GLN A 150 -16.29 14.41 -13.64
C GLN A 150 -15.88 12.98 -13.23
N ALA A 151 -15.98 12.01 -14.14
CA ALA A 151 -15.55 10.64 -13.88
C ALA A 151 -14.04 10.56 -13.65
N VAL A 152 -13.25 11.33 -14.41
CA VAL A 152 -11.81 11.46 -14.20
C VAL A 152 -11.53 12.05 -12.81
N LEU A 153 -12.17 13.15 -12.43
CA LEU A 153 -11.99 13.79 -11.12
C LEU A 153 -12.32 12.85 -9.96
N ILE A 154 -13.47 12.17 -10.00
CA ILE A 154 -13.89 11.22 -8.96
C ILE A 154 -12.91 10.06 -8.87
N THR A 155 -12.47 9.54 -10.00
CA THR A 155 -11.48 8.44 -10.06
C THR A 155 -10.14 8.89 -9.50
N THR A 156 -9.64 10.07 -9.90
CA THR A 156 -8.41 10.66 -9.37
C THR A 156 -8.51 10.88 -7.87
N LEU A 157 -9.61 11.45 -7.38
CA LEU A 157 -9.84 11.65 -5.94
C LEU A 157 -9.84 10.32 -5.18
N ARG A 158 -10.50 9.29 -5.73
CA ARG A 158 -10.48 7.92 -5.19
C ARG A 158 -9.06 7.39 -5.10
N PHE A 159 -8.26 7.55 -6.16
CA PHE A 159 -6.88 7.09 -6.16
C PHE A 159 -6.02 7.84 -5.15
N LEU A 160 -6.10 9.17 -5.11
CA LEU A 160 -5.34 9.99 -4.17
C LEU A 160 -5.67 9.64 -2.72
N LEU A 161 -6.95 9.45 -2.40
CA LEU A 161 -7.34 9.15 -1.02
C LEU A 161 -7.01 7.72 -0.59
N LEU A 162 -7.32 6.73 -1.42
CA LEU A 162 -7.13 5.31 -1.07
C LEU A 162 -5.67 4.86 -1.16
N TYR A 163 -4.89 5.40 -2.09
CA TYR A 163 -3.52 4.92 -2.36
C TYR A 163 -2.42 5.87 -1.89
N ILE A 164 -2.74 7.12 -1.55
CA ILE A 164 -1.75 8.08 -1.02
C ILE A 164 -2.13 8.52 0.39
N ALA A 165 -3.29 9.15 0.56
CA ALA A 165 -3.63 9.79 1.83
C ALA A 165 -3.81 8.80 2.98
N LEU A 166 -4.63 7.75 2.79
CA LEU A 166 -4.92 6.76 3.82
C LEU A 166 -3.70 5.92 4.20
N PRO A 167 -2.90 5.37 3.26
CA PRO A 167 -1.68 4.66 3.62
C PRO A 167 -0.69 5.55 4.37
N LEU A 168 -0.53 6.80 3.95
CA LEU A 168 0.39 7.74 4.61
C LEU A 168 -0.07 8.08 6.03
N ALA A 169 -1.37 8.30 6.22
CA ALA A 169 -1.99 8.48 7.54
C ALA A 169 -1.80 7.24 8.43
N ALA A 170 -2.00 6.04 7.88
CA ALA A 170 -1.82 4.77 8.58
C ALA A 170 -0.38 4.59 9.05
N ILE A 171 0.61 4.84 8.19
CA ILE A 171 2.02 4.73 8.55
C ILE A 171 2.37 5.65 9.72
N HIS A 172 1.92 6.91 9.70
CA HIS A 172 2.20 7.85 10.79
C HIS A 172 1.51 7.45 12.09
N LEU A 173 0.28 6.95 12.03
CA LEU A 173 -0.42 6.40 13.19
C LEU A 173 0.28 5.15 13.73
N TRP A 174 0.80 4.28 12.87
CA TRP A 174 1.59 3.10 13.28
C TRP A 174 2.90 3.51 13.95
N ILE A 175 3.62 4.48 13.40
CA ILE A 175 4.85 5.04 13.98
C ILE A 175 4.56 5.64 15.36
N ALA A 176 3.50 6.45 15.49
CA ALA A 176 3.11 7.04 16.77
C ALA A 176 2.70 5.95 17.78
N THR A 177 1.88 4.98 17.35
CA THR A 177 1.41 3.88 18.21
C THR A 177 2.55 3.00 18.69
N SER A 178 3.55 2.72 17.85
CA SER A 178 4.70 1.90 18.24
C SER A 178 5.59 2.59 19.26
N ARG A 179 5.60 3.93 19.27
CA ARG A 179 6.47 4.77 20.13
C ARG A 179 5.80 5.16 21.43
N GLU A 180 4.56 5.62 21.35
CA GLU A 180 3.86 6.30 22.44
C GLU A 180 2.66 5.49 22.97
N GLY A 181 2.28 4.42 22.27
CA GLY A 181 1.11 3.60 22.57
C GLY A 181 -0.17 4.12 21.92
N ILE A 182 -1.23 3.30 22.00
CA ILE A 182 -2.49 3.54 21.28
C ILE A 182 -3.21 4.79 21.79
N ILE A 183 -3.30 4.95 23.12
CA ILE A 183 -4.06 6.06 23.73
C ILE A 183 -3.43 7.41 23.39
N ALA A 184 -2.10 7.51 23.47
CA ALA A 184 -1.38 8.73 23.11
C ALA A 184 -1.51 9.03 21.61
N ALA A 185 -1.38 8.01 20.75
CA ALA A 185 -1.56 8.16 19.31
C ALA A 185 -2.98 8.62 18.94
N LEU A 186 -4.02 8.11 19.60
CA LEU A 186 -5.40 8.53 19.37
C LEU A 186 -5.65 9.97 19.84
N LYS A 187 -5.21 10.34 21.06
CA LYS A 187 -5.33 11.71 21.56
C LYS A 187 -4.57 12.72 20.69
N GLY A 188 -3.45 12.30 20.10
CA GLY A 188 -2.62 13.09 19.20
C GLY A 188 -2.98 12.99 17.71
N ALA A 189 -4.04 12.27 17.34
CA ALA A 189 -4.28 11.86 15.94
C ALA A 189 -4.31 13.05 14.97
N GLY A 190 -4.99 14.15 15.31
CA GLY A 190 -5.04 15.35 14.46
C GLY A 190 -3.65 15.94 14.17
N ARG A 191 -2.78 16.01 15.18
CA ARG A 191 -1.39 16.48 15.02
C ARG A 191 -0.55 15.49 14.21
N ILE A 192 -0.75 14.19 14.43
CA ILE A 192 -0.05 13.12 13.70
C ILE A 192 -0.45 13.16 12.22
N LEU A 193 -1.73 13.34 11.91
CA LEU A 193 -2.23 13.47 10.54
C LEU A 193 -1.71 14.75 9.87
N ALA A 194 -1.72 15.89 10.55
CA ALA A 194 -1.14 17.12 9.99
C ALA A 194 0.34 16.94 9.63
N ARG A 195 1.10 16.19 10.44
CA ARG A 195 2.49 15.82 10.14
C ARG A 195 2.60 14.83 9.00
N ALA A 196 1.67 13.88 8.89
CA ALA A 196 1.64 12.91 7.80
C ALA A 196 1.54 13.58 6.43
N PHE A 197 0.81 14.68 6.34
CA PHE A 197 0.65 15.47 5.11
C PHE A 197 1.65 16.61 4.98
N ALA A 198 2.70 16.66 5.82
CA ALA A 198 3.79 17.61 5.62
C ALA A 198 4.50 17.32 4.27
N PRO A 199 4.92 18.34 3.50
CA PRO A 199 5.53 18.16 2.18
C PRO A 199 6.70 17.17 2.17
N ARG A 200 7.53 17.15 3.22
CA ARG A 200 8.66 16.21 3.36
C ARG A 200 8.19 14.75 3.46
N ALA A 201 7.14 14.47 4.25
CA ALA A 201 6.60 13.13 4.42
C ALA A 201 5.92 12.63 3.13
N VAL A 202 5.16 13.50 2.46
CA VAL A 202 4.55 13.21 1.16
C VAL A 202 5.62 12.89 0.12
N LEU A 203 6.70 13.67 0.04
CA LEU A 203 7.80 13.41 -0.91
C LEU A 203 8.53 12.10 -0.64
N ILE A 204 8.78 11.75 0.64
CA ILE A 204 9.36 10.44 0.99
C ILE A 204 8.42 9.31 0.56
N TYR A 205 7.13 9.45 0.80
CA TYR A 205 6.15 8.45 0.40
C TYR A 205 6.05 8.30 -1.12
N VAL A 206 6.03 9.41 -1.88
CA VAL A 206 6.04 9.39 -3.34
C VAL A 206 7.31 8.74 -3.88
N ALA A 207 8.48 9.06 -3.32
CA ALA A 207 9.74 8.40 -3.68
C ALA A 207 9.68 6.89 -3.38
N GLY A 208 9.11 6.52 -2.23
CA GLY A 208 8.83 5.14 -1.87
C GLY A 208 7.92 4.44 -2.89
N LEU A 209 6.82 5.08 -3.28
CA LEU A 209 5.83 4.56 -4.22
C LEU A 209 6.45 4.27 -5.58
N ILE A 210 7.40 5.09 -6.03
CA ILE A 210 8.19 4.79 -7.24
C ILE A 210 8.92 3.45 -7.08
N ILE A 211 9.55 3.21 -5.93
CA ILE A 211 10.33 2.00 -5.67
C ILE A 211 9.45 0.76 -5.47
N PHE A 212 8.42 0.82 -4.62
CA PHE A 212 7.62 -0.36 -4.27
C PHE A 212 6.39 -0.58 -5.14
N ALA A 213 5.97 0.37 -5.97
CA ALA A 213 4.81 0.23 -6.85
C ALA A 213 5.17 0.41 -8.33
N LEU A 214 5.77 1.54 -8.71
CA LEU A 214 6.01 1.85 -10.13
C LEU A 214 7.05 0.92 -10.76
N ILE A 215 8.21 0.71 -10.12
CA ILE A 215 9.24 -0.21 -10.63
C ILE A 215 8.69 -1.65 -10.76
N PRO A 216 8.07 -2.25 -9.71
CA PRO A 216 7.43 -3.56 -9.82
C PRO A 216 6.38 -3.65 -10.92
N TYR A 217 5.55 -2.62 -11.07
CA TYR A 217 4.56 -2.53 -12.15
C TYR A 217 5.25 -2.63 -13.52
N LEU A 218 6.28 -1.82 -13.76
CA LEU A 218 7.03 -1.86 -15.02
C LEU A 218 7.70 -3.23 -15.23
N LEU A 219 8.26 -3.84 -14.18
CA LEU A 219 8.88 -5.17 -14.26
C LEU A 219 7.88 -6.26 -14.64
N ILE A 220 6.66 -6.21 -14.11
CA ILE A 220 5.61 -7.21 -14.38
C ILE A 220 5.03 -7.05 -15.80
N PHE A 221 4.81 -5.81 -16.25
CA PHE A 221 4.10 -5.54 -17.51
C PHE A 221 5.01 -5.38 -18.75
N THR A 222 6.32 -5.15 -18.57
CA THR A 222 7.26 -5.08 -19.71
C THR A 222 7.44 -6.46 -20.31
N ARG A 223 7.07 -6.66 -21.58
CA ARG A 223 7.26 -7.93 -22.30
C ARG A 223 8.64 -7.98 -22.97
N THR A 224 9.37 -9.07 -22.74
CA THR A 224 10.66 -9.37 -23.41
C THR A 224 10.47 -10.58 -24.31
N PRO A 225 10.12 -10.40 -25.60
CA PRO A 225 9.89 -11.53 -26.50
C PRO A 225 11.20 -12.32 -26.68
N SER A 226 11.11 -13.65 -26.57
CA SER A 226 12.21 -14.59 -26.76
C SER A 226 11.76 -15.69 -27.72
N LYS A 227 12.68 -16.17 -28.57
CA LYS A 227 12.40 -17.32 -29.46
C LYS A 227 12.32 -18.66 -28.71
N ASN A 228 12.89 -18.72 -27.50
CA ASN A 228 12.90 -19.92 -26.66
C ASN A 228 11.88 -19.79 -25.53
N ALA A 229 10.92 -20.73 -25.47
CA ALA A 229 9.86 -20.77 -24.47
C ALA A 229 10.40 -20.92 -23.04
N TRP A 230 11.44 -21.74 -22.82
CA TRP A 230 12.04 -21.90 -21.50
C TRP A 230 12.70 -20.62 -21.01
N LEU A 231 13.35 -19.89 -21.91
CA LEU A 231 13.94 -18.59 -21.59
C LEU A 231 12.86 -17.55 -21.25
N GLU A 232 11.72 -17.59 -21.94
CA GLU A 232 10.59 -16.70 -21.64
C GLU A 232 10.02 -16.96 -20.22
N ILE A 233 9.83 -18.24 -19.86
CA ILE A 233 9.39 -18.64 -18.52
C ILE A 233 10.43 -18.21 -17.45
N ALA A 234 11.72 -18.44 -17.69
CA ALA A 234 12.78 -18.05 -16.77
C ALA A 234 12.84 -16.53 -16.57
N LEU A 235 12.73 -15.75 -17.66
CA LEU A 235 12.69 -14.28 -17.61
C LEU A 235 11.43 -13.76 -16.90
N LEU A 236 10.29 -14.41 -17.07
CA LEU A 236 9.07 -14.09 -16.33
C LEU A 236 9.26 -14.35 -14.83
N GLY A 237 9.80 -15.52 -14.46
CA GLY A 237 10.09 -15.87 -13.07
C GLY A 237 11.05 -14.88 -12.41
N ALA A 238 12.14 -14.51 -13.10
CA ALA A 238 13.11 -13.53 -12.62
C ALA A 238 12.50 -12.13 -12.44
N ARG A 239 11.69 -11.66 -13.40
CA ARG A 239 10.97 -10.37 -13.29
C ARG A 239 10.02 -10.35 -12.10
N LEU A 240 9.27 -11.44 -11.89
CA LEU A 240 8.35 -11.56 -10.77
C LEU A 240 9.11 -11.56 -9.43
N ALA A 241 10.18 -12.35 -9.32
CA ALA A 241 11.02 -12.37 -8.12
C ALA A 241 11.61 -10.98 -7.81
N LEU A 242 12.12 -10.29 -8.83
CA LEU A 242 12.67 -8.94 -8.68
C LEU A 242 11.58 -7.93 -8.27
N ALA A 243 10.39 -7.99 -8.88
CA ALA A 243 9.26 -7.16 -8.51
C ALA A 243 8.85 -7.37 -7.04
N LEU A 244 8.81 -8.62 -6.57
CA LEU A 244 8.52 -8.94 -5.17
C LEU A 244 9.58 -8.38 -4.21
N VAL A 245 10.86 -8.45 -4.59
CA VAL A 245 11.96 -7.85 -3.82
C VAL A 245 11.78 -6.32 -3.75
N PHE A 246 11.50 -5.66 -4.86
CA PHE A 246 11.28 -4.20 -4.88
C PHE A 246 10.05 -3.76 -4.08
N ILE A 247 8.94 -4.53 -4.13
CA ILE A 247 7.75 -4.26 -3.31
C ILE A 247 8.12 -4.27 -1.83
N LEU A 248 8.74 -5.36 -1.35
CA LEU A 248 9.09 -5.50 0.06
C LEU A 248 10.15 -4.47 0.48
N PHE A 249 11.25 -4.39 -0.27
CA PHE A 249 12.37 -3.51 0.05
C PHE A 249 11.95 -2.05 0.04
N GLY A 250 11.29 -1.60 -1.03
CA GLY A 250 10.81 -0.23 -1.14
C GLY A 250 9.81 0.13 -0.05
N TRP A 251 8.91 -0.80 0.32
CA TRP A 251 7.96 -0.59 1.41
C TRP A 251 8.67 -0.42 2.76
N VAL A 252 9.55 -1.36 3.14
CA VAL A 252 10.28 -1.32 4.42
C VAL A 252 11.17 -0.07 4.51
N VAL A 253 11.88 0.27 3.43
CA VAL A 253 12.71 1.49 3.37
C VAL A 253 11.85 2.75 3.53
N THR A 254 10.65 2.79 2.95
CA THR A 254 9.73 3.92 3.12
C THR A 254 9.29 4.07 4.57
N LEU A 255 8.94 2.98 5.24
CA LEU A 255 8.62 2.98 6.68
C LEU A 255 9.81 3.46 7.52
N GLY A 256 11.02 3.00 7.19
CA GLY A 256 12.25 3.41 7.86
C GLY A 256 12.56 4.90 7.68
N ALA A 257 12.40 5.42 6.46
CA ALA A 257 12.64 6.83 6.18
C ALA A 257 11.61 7.74 6.89
N LEU A 258 10.32 7.38 6.83
CA LEU A 258 9.25 8.12 7.52
C LEU A 258 9.39 8.08 9.05
N SER A 259 9.80 6.94 9.61
CA SER A 259 10.07 6.86 11.05
C SER A 259 11.30 7.68 11.46
N GLY A 260 12.35 7.73 10.64
CA GLY A 260 13.54 8.55 10.89
C GLY A 260 13.23 10.04 11.01
N ILE A 261 12.40 10.58 10.11
CA ILE A 261 12.00 12.00 10.18
C ILE A 261 11.08 12.29 11.37
N ALA A 262 10.25 11.33 11.78
CA ALA A 262 9.36 11.51 12.93
C ALA A 262 10.15 11.66 14.24
N THR A 263 11.37 11.11 14.32
CA THR A 263 12.29 11.30 15.46
C THR A 263 12.92 12.68 15.51
N GLU A 264 13.24 13.29 14.36
CA GLU A 264 13.89 14.61 14.29
C GLU A 264 12.97 15.77 14.72
N SER A 265 11.66 15.53 14.80
CA SER A 265 10.65 16.57 15.10
C SER A 265 10.31 16.75 16.58
N LYS A 266 11.07 16.12 17.48
CA LYS A 266 10.96 16.29 18.94
C LYS A 266 12.09 17.18 19.42
#